data_AF-A0A5C3QQJ7-F1
#
_entry.id   AF-A0A5C3QQJ7-F1
#
_cell.length_a   1.000
_cell.length_b   1.000
_cell.length_c   1.000
_cell.angle_alpha   90.00
_cell.angle_beta   90.00
_cell.angle_gamma   90.00
#
_symmetry.space_group_name_H-M   'P 1'
#
loop_
_entity.id
_entity.type
_entity.pdbx_description
1 polymer ?
#
loop_
_entity_poly.entity_id
_entity_poly.type
_entity_poly.pdbx_seq_one_letter_code
_entity_poly.pdbx_strand_id
1 'polypeptide(L)'
;MLFYSASFIVSALALVGTTMAAPTLKRRQAQACFLPGRVALPAEVERGIPALAQVVTCGNGNVLSSVPDVSSGSATFSALNFQDSNKSLLGFALETFPLPANPSEVDVTRIQDALNVYIATEAGLRSLSSTRSLLDQVKVPKFFLQFQMARALASQGVALGGLTSVEHQLGKVVKNQRGSSAAELAQLNALATQI
;
A
#
# COMPACT_ATOMS: atom_id res chain seq x y z
N MET A 1 6.12 -79.31 -34.33
CA MET A 1 6.99 -79.97 -33.33
C MET A 1 7.76 -78.90 -32.58
N LEU A 2 7.63 -78.93 -31.25
CA LEU A 2 8.61 -78.56 -30.21
C LEU A 2 9.08 -77.09 -30.05
N PHE A 3 8.83 -76.64 -28.82
CA PHE A 3 9.27 -75.45 -28.09
C PHE A 3 10.79 -75.21 -28.09
N TYR A 4 11.23 -73.97 -27.87
CA TYR A 4 12.19 -73.64 -26.80
C TYR A 4 12.22 -72.13 -26.49
N SER A 5 12.10 -71.82 -25.20
CA SER A 5 12.22 -70.48 -24.61
C SER A 5 13.69 -70.08 -24.43
N ALA A 6 14.01 -68.79 -24.55
CA ALA A 6 15.15 -68.18 -23.84
C ALA A 6 14.89 -66.69 -23.61
N SER A 7 14.71 -66.31 -22.35
CA SER A 7 14.78 -64.93 -21.87
C SER A 7 16.23 -64.48 -21.80
N PHE A 8 16.53 -63.27 -22.27
CA PHE A 8 17.69 -62.50 -21.82
C PHE A 8 17.26 -61.09 -21.44
N ILE A 9 17.52 -60.75 -20.19
CA ILE A 9 17.37 -59.44 -19.56
C ILE A 9 18.57 -58.60 -19.99
N VAL A 10 18.33 -57.39 -20.51
CA VAL A 10 19.32 -56.30 -20.53
C VAL A 10 18.70 -55.08 -19.87
N SER A 11 19.14 -54.84 -18.64
CA SER A 11 19.02 -53.54 -17.96
C SER A 11 20.22 -52.68 -18.35
N ALA A 12 20.00 -51.38 -18.63
CA ALA A 12 20.73 -50.26 -17.98
C ALA A 12 20.56 -48.93 -18.74
N LEU A 13 20.19 -47.89 -17.96
CA LEU A 13 20.63 -46.49 -18.01
C LEU A 13 20.34 -45.66 -19.30
N ALA A 14 19.93 -44.39 -19.28
CA ALA A 14 20.15 -43.36 -18.26
C ALA A 14 19.31 -42.09 -18.57
N LEU A 15 18.96 -41.38 -17.49
CA LEU A 15 18.77 -39.94 -17.35
C LEU A 15 17.84 -39.20 -18.34
N VAL A 16 16.56 -39.11 -18.00
CA VAL A 16 15.80 -37.88 -18.28
C VAL A 16 15.82 -37.07 -17.01
N GLY A 17 16.61 -35.99 -17.04
CA GLY A 17 16.80 -35.08 -15.92
C GLY A 17 15.47 -34.54 -15.41
N THR A 18 15.18 -34.82 -14.15
CA THR A 18 14.24 -34.01 -13.39
C THR A 18 14.84 -32.61 -13.32
N THR A 19 14.29 -31.69 -14.10
CA THR A 19 14.48 -30.27 -13.84
C THR A 19 13.88 -30.02 -12.47
N MET A 20 14.73 -30.03 -11.44
CA MET A 20 14.37 -29.41 -10.18
C MET A 20 14.12 -27.94 -10.54
N ALA A 21 12.84 -27.57 -10.65
CA ALA A 21 12.44 -26.20 -10.48
C ALA A 21 12.89 -25.82 -9.08
N ALA A 22 14.12 -25.29 -8.99
CA ALA A 22 14.64 -24.73 -7.77
C ALA A 22 13.60 -23.72 -7.30
N PRO A 23 13.16 -23.77 -6.03
CA PRO A 23 12.22 -22.79 -5.54
C PRO A 23 12.92 -21.43 -5.69
N THR A 24 12.42 -20.58 -6.59
CA THR A 24 12.85 -19.19 -6.76
C THR A 24 12.38 -18.33 -5.58
N LEU A 25 12.40 -18.88 -4.37
CA LEU A 25 12.05 -18.22 -3.11
C LEU A 25 13.18 -17.31 -2.60
N LYS A 26 14.37 -17.32 -3.22
CA LYS A 26 15.55 -16.59 -2.72
C LYS A 26 16.02 -15.38 -3.53
N ARG A 27 15.28 -14.90 -4.56
CA ARG A 27 15.80 -13.79 -5.40
C ARG A 27 14.86 -12.63 -5.79
N ARG A 28 13.66 -12.47 -5.19
CA ARG A 28 12.78 -11.33 -5.52
C ARG A 28 12.57 -10.27 -4.42
N GLN A 29 13.12 -10.45 -3.22
CA GLN A 29 12.99 -9.45 -2.16
C GLN A 29 14.26 -9.48 -1.30
N ALA A 30 15.19 -8.54 -1.52
CA ALA A 30 15.64 -7.82 -0.35
C ALA A 30 14.36 -7.16 0.17
N GLN A 31 13.74 -7.73 1.22
CA GLN A 31 12.46 -7.24 1.71
C GLN A 31 12.62 -5.74 1.96
N ALA A 32 11.77 -4.94 1.31
CA ALA A 32 11.74 -3.51 1.55
C ALA A 32 11.67 -3.30 3.07
N CYS A 33 12.41 -2.32 3.59
CA CYS A 33 12.67 -2.24 5.03
C CYS A 33 11.39 -2.19 5.88
N PHE A 34 10.28 -1.75 5.29
CA PHE A 34 8.97 -1.61 5.90
C PHE A 34 8.09 -2.87 5.82
N LEU A 35 8.62 -4.00 5.34
CA LEU A 35 7.94 -5.30 5.27
C LEU A 35 8.50 -6.26 6.35
N PRO A 36 8.09 -6.12 7.62
CA PRO A 36 8.63 -6.93 8.72
C PRO A 36 8.14 -8.39 8.72
N GLY A 37 7.07 -8.69 7.98
CA GLY A 37 6.39 -9.96 8.03
C GLY A 37 6.71 -10.92 6.87
N ARG A 38 5.96 -12.02 6.84
CA ARG A 38 6.12 -13.12 5.86
C ARG A 38 4.82 -13.51 5.14
N VAL A 39 3.71 -12.85 5.47
CA VAL A 39 2.43 -13.05 4.79
C VAL A 39 2.54 -12.48 3.38
N ALA A 40 2.10 -13.25 2.37
CA ALA A 40 2.08 -12.80 0.99
C ALA A 40 1.18 -11.58 0.83
N LEU A 41 1.69 -10.55 0.15
CA LEU A 41 0.92 -9.34 -0.14
C LEU A 41 -0.05 -9.60 -1.30
N PRO A 42 -1.22 -8.94 -1.32
CA PRO A 42 -2.05 -8.89 -2.53
C PRO A 42 -1.26 -8.35 -3.72
N ALA A 43 -1.50 -8.88 -4.92
CA ALA A 43 -0.72 -8.56 -6.12
C ALA A 43 -0.74 -7.06 -6.47
N GLU A 44 -1.82 -6.35 -6.17
CA GLU A 44 -1.92 -4.91 -6.33
C GLU A 44 -1.01 -4.12 -5.40
N VAL A 45 -0.76 -4.63 -4.19
CA VAL A 45 0.18 -4.01 -3.23
C VAL A 45 1.61 -4.39 -3.60
N GLU A 46 1.85 -5.67 -3.91
CA GLU A 46 3.19 -6.18 -4.24
C GLU A 46 3.81 -5.46 -5.45
N ARG A 47 3.02 -5.15 -6.48
CA ARG A 47 3.49 -4.41 -7.66
C ARG A 47 4.02 -3.01 -7.36
N GLY A 48 3.56 -2.38 -6.28
CA GLY A 48 4.01 -1.05 -5.87
C GLY A 48 5.31 -1.03 -5.05
N ILE A 49 5.71 -2.18 -4.48
CA ILE A 49 6.84 -2.27 -3.54
C ILE A 49 8.16 -1.78 -4.13
N PRO A 50 8.57 -2.15 -5.37
CA PRO A 50 9.85 -1.71 -5.91
C PRO A 50 9.98 -0.20 -6.00
N ALA A 51 8.93 0.51 -6.45
CA ALA A 51 8.94 1.97 -6.53
C ALA A 51 8.95 2.60 -5.14
N LEU A 52 8.16 2.06 -4.21
CA LEU A 52 8.09 2.58 -2.85
C LEU A 52 9.41 2.39 -2.09
N ALA A 53 10.11 1.28 -2.30
CA ALA A 53 11.41 1.00 -1.69
C ALA A 53 12.53 1.96 -2.14
N GLN A 54 12.35 2.69 -3.24
CA GLN A 54 13.31 3.70 -3.70
C GLN A 54 13.18 5.03 -2.96
N VAL A 55 12.01 5.30 -2.37
CA VAL A 55 11.67 6.61 -1.78
C VAL A 55 11.39 6.51 -0.28
N VAL A 56 11.16 5.31 0.25
CA VAL A 56 10.89 5.07 1.67
C VAL A 56 12.12 4.53 2.38
N THR A 57 12.50 5.19 3.47
CA THR A 57 13.50 4.73 4.43
C THR A 57 12.85 4.34 5.75
N CYS A 58 13.43 3.39 6.47
CA CYS A 58 12.96 3.01 7.79
C CYS A 58 13.81 3.66 8.87
N GLY A 59 13.14 4.24 9.86
CA GLY A 59 13.75 4.78 11.07
C GLY A 59 13.94 3.71 12.14
N ASN A 60 14.23 4.18 13.35
CA ASN A 60 14.32 3.33 14.53
C ASN A 60 12.95 3.24 15.21
N GLY A 61 12.62 2.07 15.75
CA GLY A 61 11.37 1.83 16.47
C GLY A 61 10.21 1.43 15.55
N ASN A 62 9.07 1.13 16.19
CA ASN A 62 7.86 0.66 15.52
C ASN A 62 6.70 1.61 15.80
N VAL A 63 5.86 1.85 14.80
CA VAL A 63 4.71 2.77 14.90
C VAL A 63 3.39 2.05 15.09
N LEU A 64 3.18 0.94 14.38
CA LEU A 64 1.98 0.12 14.47
C LEU A 64 2.39 -1.35 14.46
N SER A 65 2.15 -2.05 15.57
CA SER A 65 2.61 -3.44 15.76
C SER A 65 4.14 -3.52 15.60
N SER A 66 4.65 -4.38 14.71
CA SER A 66 6.07 -4.51 14.39
C SER A 66 6.47 -3.80 13.09
N VAL A 67 5.62 -2.93 12.55
CA VAL A 67 5.97 -2.12 11.38
C VAL A 67 6.93 -1.01 11.81
N PRO A 68 8.13 -0.91 11.20
CA PRO A 68 9.07 0.15 11.49
C PRO A 68 8.47 1.52 11.24
N ASP A 69 8.93 2.54 11.96
CA ASP A 69 8.65 3.91 11.53
C ASP A 69 9.28 4.15 10.16
N VAL A 70 8.54 4.81 9.26
CA VAL A 70 8.94 5.01 7.87
C VAL A 70 8.92 6.48 7.51
N SER A 71 9.84 6.88 6.64
CA SER A 71 9.94 8.25 6.13
C SER A 71 10.03 8.27 4.61
N SER A 72 9.44 9.29 3.99
CA SER A 72 9.57 9.66 2.58
C SER A 72 9.72 11.17 2.51
N GLY A 73 10.81 11.66 1.94
CA GLY A 73 11.10 13.09 1.88
C GLY A 73 10.98 13.75 3.26
N SER A 74 9.99 14.65 3.40
CA SER A 74 9.75 15.38 4.67
C SER A 74 8.72 14.73 5.60
N ALA A 75 8.08 13.64 5.20
CA ALA A 75 7.06 12.95 5.98
C ALA A 75 7.65 11.76 6.74
N THR A 76 7.24 11.60 7.99
CA THR A 76 7.51 10.42 8.83
C THR A 76 6.19 9.92 9.40
N PHE A 77 5.97 8.60 9.44
CA PHE A 77 4.69 8.05 9.89
C PHE A 77 4.38 8.40 11.35
N SER A 78 5.36 8.33 12.26
CA SER A 78 5.16 8.72 13.66
C SER A 78 4.63 10.15 13.82
N ALA A 79 5.08 11.10 12.99
CA ALA A 79 4.56 12.48 12.99
C ALA A 79 3.15 12.61 12.38
N LEU A 80 2.69 11.59 11.67
CA LEU A 80 1.40 11.52 10.98
C LEU A 80 0.52 10.40 11.54
N ASN A 81 0.80 9.91 12.75
CA ASN A 81 0.14 8.76 13.32
C ASN A 81 -1.19 9.17 13.95
N PHE A 82 -2.29 8.68 13.38
CA PHE A 82 -3.63 8.99 13.89
C PHE A 82 -3.86 8.48 15.31
N GLN A 83 -3.10 7.49 15.80
CA GLN A 83 -3.23 6.96 17.17
C GLN A 83 -2.92 8.01 18.24
N ASP A 84 -2.15 9.04 17.88
CA ASP A 84 -1.78 10.12 18.78
C ASP A 84 -2.88 11.22 18.82
N SER A 85 -4.00 10.99 18.13
CA SER A 85 -5.16 11.87 18.07
C SER A 85 -6.41 11.26 18.69
N ASN A 86 -7.28 12.10 19.25
CA ASN A 86 -8.62 11.73 19.72
C ASN A 86 -9.72 11.97 18.68
N LYS A 87 -9.37 12.31 17.45
CA LYS A 87 -10.32 12.63 16.36
C LYS A 87 -10.79 11.37 15.64
N SER A 88 -11.88 11.50 14.88
CA SER A 88 -12.21 10.50 13.87
C SER A 88 -11.07 10.39 12.84
N LEU A 89 -10.94 9.26 12.14
CA LEU A 89 -9.89 9.11 11.12
C LEU A 89 -10.01 10.16 10.00
N LEU A 90 -11.24 10.55 9.66
CA LEU A 90 -11.49 11.60 8.67
C LEU A 90 -11.15 12.98 9.26
N GLY A 91 -11.55 13.26 10.50
CA GLY A 91 -11.22 14.51 11.18
C GLY A 91 -9.72 14.71 11.34
N PHE A 92 -9.01 13.65 11.73
CA PHE A 92 -7.55 13.63 11.74
C PHE A 92 -6.98 13.97 10.35
N ALA A 93 -7.47 13.34 9.30
CA ALA A 93 -6.97 13.58 7.95
C ALA A 93 -7.27 15.01 7.44
N LEU A 94 -8.48 15.53 7.71
CA LEU A 94 -8.88 16.89 7.38
C LEU A 94 -8.00 17.95 8.06
N GLU A 95 -7.60 17.70 9.31
CA GLU A 95 -6.76 18.61 10.08
C GLU A 95 -5.27 18.48 9.75
N THR A 96 -4.79 17.25 9.55
CA THR A 96 -3.35 16.95 9.35
C THR A 96 -2.90 17.25 7.93
N PHE A 97 -3.80 17.11 6.96
CA PHE A 97 -3.53 17.37 5.55
C PHE A 97 -4.42 18.50 5.03
N PRO A 98 -4.30 19.72 5.62
CA PRO A 98 -5.06 20.85 5.17
C PRO A 98 -4.57 21.24 3.78
N LEU A 99 -5.50 21.58 2.91
CA LEU A 99 -5.15 22.08 1.59
C LEU A 99 -5.76 23.44 1.36
N PRO A 100 -5.06 24.31 0.62
CA PRO A 100 -5.56 25.61 0.24
C PRO A 100 -6.91 25.47 -0.47
N ALA A 101 -7.74 26.51 -0.34
CA ALA A 101 -9.02 26.60 -1.03
C ALA A 101 -8.85 26.53 -2.56
N ASN A 102 -7.68 26.93 -3.08
CA ASN A 102 -7.27 26.75 -4.46
C ASN A 102 -6.41 25.47 -4.61
N PRO A 103 -6.93 24.39 -5.23
CA PRO A 103 -6.22 23.12 -5.33
C PRO A 103 -4.94 23.18 -6.19
N SER A 104 -4.77 24.21 -7.02
CA SER A 104 -3.57 24.37 -7.85
C SER A 104 -2.34 24.81 -7.04
N GLU A 105 -2.54 25.37 -5.84
CA GLU A 105 -1.47 25.82 -4.93
C GLU A 105 -0.95 24.69 -4.03
N VAL A 106 -1.50 23.49 -4.19
CA VAL A 106 -1.14 22.32 -3.40
C VAL A 106 0.29 21.87 -3.68
N ASP A 107 1.06 21.67 -2.61
CA ASP A 107 2.34 20.97 -2.66
C ASP A 107 2.10 19.46 -2.87
N VAL A 108 2.07 19.04 -4.13
CA VAL A 108 1.89 17.65 -4.53
C VAL A 108 3.02 16.75 -4.02
N THR A 109 4.23 17.27 -3.82
CA THR A 109 5.35 16.51 -3.25
C THR A 109 5.07 16.18 -1.80
N ARG A 110 4.60 17.14 -1.01
CA ARG A 110 4.22 16.91 0.40
C ARG A 110 3.09 15.87 0.53
N ILE A 111 2.09 15.91 -0.36
CA ILE A 111 1.03 14.89 -0.38
C ILE A 111 1.61 13.53 -0.75
N GLN A 112 2.48 13.46 -1.77
CA GLN A 112 3.07 12.20 -2.20
C GLN A 112 3.94 11.57 -1.11
N ASP A 113 4.73 12.38 -0.39
CA ASP A 113 5.54 11.94 0.74
C ASP A 113 4.67 11.35 1.86
N ALA A 114 3.61 12.07 2.26
CA ALA A 114 2.64 11.56 3.24
C ALA A 114 1.96 10.27 2.74
N LEU A 115 1.59 10.22 1.46
CA LEU A 115 0.97 9.04 0.88
C LEU A 115 1.92 7.84 0.87
N ASN A 116 3.20 8.05 0.57
CA ASN A 116 4.22 7.01 0.57
C ASN A 116 4.36 6.37 1.96
N VAL A 117 4.43 7.16 3.03
CA VAL A 117 4.56 6.60 4.39
C VAL A 117 3.31 5.80 4.80
N TYR A 118 2.12 6.23 4.39
CA TYR A 118 0.88 5.48 4.63
C TYR A 118 0.80 4.18 3.81
N ILE A 119 1.20 4.20 2.54
CA ILE A 119 1.24 2.99 1.69
C ILE A 119 2.28 2.00 2.23
N ALA A 120 3.46 2.47 2.64
CA ALA A 120 4.51 1.62 3.20
C ALA A 120 4.06 0.96 4.50
N THR A 121 3.44 1.75 5.39
CA THR A 121 2.90 1.25 6.65
C THR A 121 1.79 0.22 6.42
N GLU A 122 0.87 0.46 5.47
CA GLU A 122 -0.17 -0.52 5.13
C GLU A 122 0.44 -1.81 4.56
N ALA A 123 1.43 -1.71 3.67
CA ALA A 123 2.12 -2.88 3.12
C ALA A 123 2.81 -3.67 4.24
N GLY A 124 3.45 -2.98 5.18
CA GLY A 124 4.03 -3.58 6.38
C GLY A 124 3.00 -4.33 7.21
N LEU A 125 1.87 -3.69 7.52
CA LEU A 125 0.77 -4.32 8.26
C LEU A 125 0.24 -5.55 7.52
N ARG A 126 0.08 -5.49 6.19
CA ARG A 126 -0.39 -6.64 5.38
C ARG A 126 0.60 -7.79 5.33
N SER A 127 1.90 -7.52 5.51
CA SER A 127 2.92 -8.56 5.59
C SER A 127 2.88 -9.35 6.90
N LEU A 128 2.22 -8.81 7.93
CA LEU A 128 2.06 -9.42 9.25
C LEU A 128 0.78 -10.26 9.35
N SER A 129 0.79 -11.26 10.22
CA SER A 129 -0.43 -11.96 10.62
C SER A 129 -1.26 -11.09 11.57
N SER A 130 -2.59 -11.08 11.39
CA SER A 130 -3.56 -10.54 12.37
C SER A 130 -3.51 -9.03 12.64
N THR A 131 -3.32 -8.20 11.62
CA THR A 131 -3.29 -6.72 11.72
C THR A 131 -4.54 -6.03 11.15
N ARG A 132 -5.63 -6.77 10.94
CA ARG A 132 -6.80 -6.28 10.20
C ARG A 132 -7.45 -5.02 10.78
N SER A 133 -7.51 -4.90 12.11
CA SER A 133 -8.03 -3.71 12.77
C SER A 133 -7.16 -2.48 12.52
N LEU A 134 -5.83 -2.63 12.54
CA LEU A 134 -4.88 -1.56 12.24
C LEU A 134 -4.94 -1.13 10.77
N LEU A 135 -5.19 -2.08 9.86
CA LEU A 135 -5.38 -1.77 8.43
C LEU A 135 -6.55 -0.83 8.19
N ASP A 136 -7.64 -0.96 8.95
CA ASP A 136 -8.80 -0.08 8.78
C ASP A 136 -8.49 1.36 9.21
N GLN A 137 -7.55 1.52 10.14
CA GLN A 137 -7.18 2.84 10.65
C GLN A 137 -6.24 3.61 9.72
N VAL A 138 -5.31 2.93 9.04
CA VAL A 138 -4.44 3.57 8.04
C VAL A 138 -5.13 3.85 6.71
N LYS A 139 -6.25 3.17 6.41
CA LYS A 139 -6.94 3.29 5.12
C LYS A 139 -7.56 4.66 4.89
N VAL A 140 -8.24 5.24 5.88
CA VAL A 140 -8.99 6.49 5.68
C VAL A 140 -8.04 7.67 5.40
N PRO A 141 -6.99 7.92 6.21
CA PRO A 141 -6.03 8.98 5.89
C PRO A 141 -5.32 8.75 4.55
N LYS A 142 -4.98 7.49 4.21
CA LYS A 142 -4.42 7.15 2.90
C LYS A 142 -5.38 7.47 1.75
N PHE A 143 -6.64 7.07 1.82
CA PHE A 143 -7.63 7.38 0.78
C PHE A 143 -7.90 8.88 0.70
N PHE A 144 -7.85 9.59 1.83
CA PHE A 144 -7.96 11.05 1.85
C PHE A 144 -6.80 11.69 1.09
N LEU A 145 -5.57 11.28 1.35
CA LEU A 145 -4.39 11.74 0.59
C LEU A 145 -4.49 11.44 -0.91
N GLN A 146 -5.01 10.26 -1.29
CA GLN A 146 -5.24 9.93 -2.70
C GLN A 146 -6.31 10.81 -3.35
N PHE A 147 -7.39 11.10 -2.63
CA PHE A 147 -8.42 12.04 -3.06
C PHE A 147 -7.86 13.45 -3.24
N GLN A 148 -7.04 13.90 -2.30
CA GLN A 148 -6.40 15.20 -2.39
C GLN A 148 -5.39 15.31 -3.55
N MET A 149 -4.58 14.27 -3.76
CA MET A 149 -3.70 14.18 -4.93
C MET A 149 -4.49 14.27 -6.23
N ALA A 150 -5.60 13.54 -6.34
CA ALA A 150 -6.45 13.58 -7.53
C ALA A 150 -7.02 15.00 -7.79
N ARG A 151 -7.46 15.70 -6.74
CA ARG A 151 -7.94 17.09 -6.88
C ARG A 151 -6.84 18.03 -7.36
N ALA A 152 -5.67 17.97 -6.73
CA ALA A 152 -4.54 18.82 -7.09
C ALA A 152 -4.10 18.60 -8.55
N LEU A 153 -3.93 17.34 -8.95
CA LEU A 153 -3.55 17.00 -10.33
C LEU A 153 -4.61 17.43 -11.35
N ALA A 154 -5.90 17.22 -11.05
CA ALA A 154 -6.97 17.66 -11.94
C ALA A 154 -7.00 19.20 -12.09
N SER A 155 -6.75 19.95 -11.01
CA SER A 155 -6.63 21.42 -11.05
C SER A 155 -5.46 21.91 -11.89
N GLN A 156 -4.41 21.11 -11.98
CA GLN A 156 -3.22 21.36 -12.79
C GLN A 156 -3.40 20.90 -14.25
N GLY A 157 -4.61 20.49 -14.64
CA GLY A 157 -4.93 20.05 -16.00
C GLY A 157 -4.47 18.63 -16.33
N VAL A 158 -4.07 17.83 -15.34
CA VAL A 158 -3.70 16.43 -15.57
C VAL A 158 -4.98 15.61 -15.81
N ALA A 159 -5.04 14.92 -16.94
CA ALA A 159 -6.15 14.03 -17.25
C ALA A 159 -6.14 12.79 -16.33
N LEU A 160 -7.18 12.66 -15.50
CA LEU A 160 -7.38 11.53 -14.59
C LEU A 160 -8.55 10.65 -15.06
N GLY A 161 -8.53 9.37 -14.70
CA GLY A 161 -9.59 8.44 -15.10
C GLY A 161 -9.63 7.15 -14.27
N GLY A 162 -10.78 6.49 -14.27
CA GLY A 162 -10.97 5.21 -13.59
C GLY A 162 -10.62 5.28 -12.10
N LEU A 163 -9.62 4.49 -11.68
CA LEU A 163 -9.22 4.39 -10.27
C LEU A 163 -8.49 5.63 -9.75
N THR A 164 -8.07 6.58 -10.61
CA THR A 164 -7.37 7.81 -10.18
C THR A 164 -8.25 9.04 -10.19
N SER A 165 -9.53 8.93 -10.58
CA SER A 165 -10.42 10.09 -10.64
C SER A 165 -10.75 10.63 -9.24
N VAL A 166 -11.05 11.94 -9.17
CA VAL A 166 -11.48 12.61 -7.94
C VAL A 166 -12.70 11.91 -7.33
N GLU A 167 -13.70 11.59 -8.15
CA GLU A 167 -14.93 10.90 -7.73
C GLU A 167 -14.64 9.50 -7.15
N HIS A 168 -13.79 8.71 -7.82
CA HIS A 168 -13.43 7.39 -7.33
C HIS A 168 -12.77 7.47 -5.96
N GLN A 169 -11.80 8.37 -5.81
CA GLN A 169 -11.06 8.53 -4.57
C GLN A 169 -11.93 9.10 -3.43
N LEU A 170 -12.83 10.05 -3.72
CA LEU A 170 -13.84 10.50 -2.77
C LEU A 170 -14.70 9.32 -2.28
N GLY A 171 -15.19 8.50 -3.20
CA GLY A 171 -15.98 7.31 -2.87
C GLY A 171 -15.24 6.34 -1.96
N LYS A 172 -13.90 6.21 -2.12
CA LYS A 172 -13.06 5.41 -1.22
C LYS A 172 -13.03 6.00 0.18
N VAL A 173 -12.91 7.31 0.34
CA VAL A 173 -12.95 7.97 1.66
C VAL A 173 -14.32 7.75 2.31
N VAL A 174 -15.41 8.08 1.61
CA VAL A 174 -16.78 7.98 2.12
C VAL A 174 -17.15 6.55 2.52
N LYS A 175 -16.69 5.54 1.77
CA LYS A 175 -16.95 4.13 2.09
C LYS A 175 -16.24 3.63 3.35
N ASN A 176 -15.09 4.22 3.70
CA ASN A 176 -14.24 3.72 4.78
C ASN A 176 -14.23 4.62 6.02
N GLN A 177 -14.71 5.86 5.91
CA GLN A 177 -14.83 6.76 7.05
C GLN A 177 -15.84 6.17 8.06
N ARG A 178 -15.35 5.72 9.21
CA ARG A 178 -16.17 5.20 10.30
C ARG A 178 -16.06 6.17 11.46
N GLY A 179 -17.20 6.49 12.06
CA GLY A 179 -17.25 7.38 13.22
C GLY A 179 -17.05 8.86 12.91
N SER A 180 -17.07 9.27 11.63
CA SER A 180 -17.06 10.70 11.30
C SER A 180 -18.44 11.30 11.46
N SER A 181 -18.45 12.55 11.90
CA SER A 181 -19.59 13.44 12.02
C SER A 181 -20.13 13.88 10.65
N ALA A 182 -21.37 14.37 10.67
CA ALA A 182 -21.98 15.00 9.49
C ALA A 182 -21.21 16.23 9.01
N ALA A 183 -20.58 16.98 9.93
CA ALA A 183 -19.78 18.16 9.59
C ALA A 183 -18.50 17.77 8.83
N GLU A 184 -17.79 16.72 9.26
CA GLU A 184 -16.59 16.22 8.56
C GLU A 184 -16.95 15.71 7.16
N LEU A 185 -18.09 15.04 7.00
CA LEU A 185 -18.59 14.61 5.69
C LEU A 185 -18.97 15.79 4.78
N ALA A 186 -19.63 16.81 5.33
CA ALA A 186 -19.95 18.02 4.59
C ALA A 186 -18.69 18.73 4.11
N GLN A 187 -17.66 18.83 4.97
CA GLN A 187 -16.36 19.40 4.61
C GLN A 187 -15.68 18.58 3.51
N LEU A 188 -15.66 17.25 3.62
CA LEU A 188 -15.09 16.37 2.59
C LEU A 188 -15.79 16.55 1.22
N ASN A 189 -17.12 16.63 1.21
CA ASN A 189 -17.89 16.83 -0.02
C ASN A 189 -17.67 18.24 -0.61
N ALA A 190 -17.53 19.26 0.23
CA ALA A 190 -17.21 20.62 -0.23
C ALA A 190 -15.83 20.69 -0.89
N LEU A 191 -14.85 19.91 -0.41
CA LEU A 191 -13.54 19.83 -1.07
C LEU A 191 -13.68 19.24 -2.48
N ALA A 192 -14.55 18.25 -2.69
CA ALA A 192 -14.69 17.59 -3.99
C ALA A 192 -15.19 18.51 -5.12
N THR A 193 -15.80 19.66 -4.79
CA THR A 193 -16.28 20.64 -5.78
C THR A 193 -15.22 21.67 -6.18
N GLN A 194 -14.09 21.69 -5.47
CA GLN A 194 -12.94 22.56 -5.74
C GLN A 194 -11.90 21.73 -6.51
N ILE A 195 -11.90 21.87 -7.83
CA ILE A 195 -10.97 21.25 -8.78
C ILE A 195 -10.43 22.35 -9.67
#